data_AF-A0A5N6ZJG8-F1
#
_entry.id   AF-A0A5N6ZJG8-F1
#
_cell.length_a   1.000
_cell.length_b   1.000
_cell.length_c   1.000
_cell.angle_alpha   90.00
_cell.angle_beta   90.00
_cell.angle_gamma   90.00
#
_symmetry.space_group_name_H-M   'P 1'
#
loop_
_entity.id
_entity.type
_entity.pdbx_description
1 polymer ?
#
loop_
_entity_poly.entity_id
_entity_poly.type
_entity_poly.pdbx_seq_one_letter_code
_entity_poly.pdbx_strand_id
1 'polypeptide(L)'
;MKATTVLQVVHDPRTSCMRAESPPRTLRQTLDTTLDESRTAIETVREILDCPCARSIRVAIILVLITQQVMESYRTILTEHRSTPAAQCEKSLSGLNLSTSDIPMAIGRYHLDEEIRAKVIVQVLGCEMERIGSVLDILARYAKGMAQRPEELVLGSYIGSLQASRQDLLKSLQMSENC
;
A
#
# COMPACT_ATOMS: atom_id res chain seq x y z
N MET A 1 -0.23 -19.48 35.25
CA MET A 1 0.73 -18.50 34.67
C MET A 1 1.79 -19.22 33.87
N LYS A 2 1.64 -19.38 32.54
CA LYS A 2 2.69 -19.91 31.64
C LYS A 2 2.62 -19.33 30.21
N ALA A 3 2.07 -18.13 30.03
CA ALA A 3 2.03 -17.47 28.72
C ALA A 3 3.28 -16.59 28.48
N THR A 4 3.79 -15.96 29.54
CA THR A 4 4.99 -15.11 29.50
C THR A 4 6.27 -15.87 29.17
N THR A 5 6.39 -17.13 29.61
CA THR A 5 7.56 -17.96 29.35
C THR A 5 7.65 -18.41 27.89
N VAL A 6 6.50 -18.62 27.22
CA VAL A 6 6.46 -18.96 25.78
C VAL A 6 6.78 -17.73 24.94
N LEU A 7 6.28 -16.54 25.32
CA LEU A 7 6.62 -15.29 24.64
C LEU A 7 8.10 -14.92 24.75
N GLN A 8 8.77 -15.26 25.86
CA GLN A 8 10.21 -15.06 26.01
C GLN A 8 11.07 -15.99 25.14
N VAL A 9 10.55 -17.14 24.71
CA VAL A 9 11.26 -18.07 23.81
C VAL A 9 11.18 -17.61 22.35
N VAL A 10 10.14 -16.87 21.98
CA VAL A 10 9.96 -16.34 20.61
C VAL A 10 10.68 -15.01 20.42
N HIS A 11 10.91 -14.25 21.50
CA HIS A 11 11.63 -12.99 21.45
C HIS A 11 13.13 -13.23 21.60
N ASP A 12 13.81 -13.62 20.51
CA ASP A 12 15.28 -13.55 20.45
C ASP A 12 15.69 -12.08 20.26
N PRO A 13 16.26 -11.40 21.28
CA PRO A 13 16.66 -10.00 21.16
C PRO A 13 17.92 -9.83 20.28
N ARG A 14 18.52 -10.93 19.78
CA ARG A 14 19.67 -10.90 18.87
C ARG A 14 19.31 -11.02 17.39
N THR A 15 18.06 -11.34 17.05
CA THR A 15 17.60 -11.20 15.68
C THR A 15 17.19 -9.74 15.46
N SER A 16 18.16 -8.90 15.12
CA SER A 16 17.86 -7.67 14.38
C SER A 16 17.05 -8.10 13.15
N CYS A 17 15.84 -7.55 12.97
CA CYS A 17 15.13 -7.62 11.70
C CYS A 17 15.93 -6.81 10.66
N MET A 18 17.08 -7.34 10.26
CA MET A 18 17.81 -6.83 9.11
C MET A 18 17.04 -7.32 7.89
N ARG A 19 16.45 -6.36 7.17
CA ARG A 19 16.00 -6.55 5.80
C ARG A 19 17.16 -7.22 5.06
N ALA A 20 16.98 -8.47 4.65
CA ALA A 20 17.97 -9.18 3.86
C ALA A 20 18.37 -8.28 2.68
N GLU A 21 19.67 -7.98 2.54
CA GLU A 21 20.19 -7.30 1.36
C GLU A 21 19.95 -8.22 0.17
N SER A 22 18.81 -8.04 -0.48
CA SER A 22 18.58 -8.61 -1.79
C SER A 22 19.50 -7.91 -2.80
N PRO A 23 19.97 -8.61 -3.84
CA PRO A 23 20.75 -8.00 -4.93
C PRO A 23 20.08 -6.73 -5.45
N PRO A 24 20.82 -5.77 -6.03
CA PRO A 24 20.28 -4.49 -6.49
C PRO A 24 19.07 -4.75 -7.40
N ARG A 25 17.87 -4.60 -6.83
CA ARG A 25 16.61 -4.85 -7.52
C ARG A 25 16.38 -3.69 -8.45
N THR A 26 16.10 -4.00 -9.71
CA THR A 26 15.68 -2.95 -10.65
C THR A 26 14.37 -2.34 -10.15
N LEU A 27 14.17 -1.03 -10.39
CA LEU A 27 12.95 -0.32 -9.97
C LEU A 27 11.66 -0.99 -10.49
N ARG A 28 11.70 -1.69 -11.64
CA ARG A 28 10.59 -2.52 -12.17
C ARG A 28 10.23 -3.65 -11.23
N GLN A 29 11.25 -4.37 -10.81
CA GLN A 29 11.09 -5.46 -9.88
C GLN A 29 10.54 -4.93 -8.56
N THR A 30 10.92 -3.73 -8.14
CA THR A 30 10.34 -3.08 -6.95
C THR A 30 8.86 -2.75 -7.15
N LEU A 31 8.46 -2.07 -8.24
CA LEU A 31 7.05 -1.74 -8.50
C LEU A 31 6.16 -2.99 -8.58
N ASP A 32 6.52 -3.94 -9.45
CA ASP A 32 5.73 -5.15 -9.67
C ASP A 32 5.65 -5.99 -8.38
N THR A 33 6.78 -6.14 -7.67
CA THR A 33 6.80 -6.84 -6.38
C THR A 33 5.96 -6.11 -5.34
N THR A 34 6.05 -4.78 -5.26
CA THR A 34 5.27 -3.99 -4.29
C THR A 34 3.78 -4.08 -4.57
N LEU A 35 3.35 -4.01 -5.84
CA LEU A 35 1.94 -4.19 -6.21
C LEU A 35 1.44 -5.60 -5.89
N ASP A 36 2.26 -6.62 -6.16
CA ASP A 36 1.93 -8.02 -5.88
C ASP A 36 1.85 -8.33 -4.38
N GLU A 37 2.84 -7.89 -3.60
CA GLU A 37 2.85 -8.00 -2.14
C GLU A 37 1.67 -7.26 -1.52
N SER A 38 1.38 -6.05 -2.00
CA SER A 38 0.25 -5.23 -1.53
C SER A 38 -1.10 -5.87 -1.84
N ARG A 39 -1.26 -6.43 -3.04
CA ARG A 39 -2.46 -7.18 -3.43
C ARG A 39 -2.65 -8.40 -2.56
N THR A 40 -1.61 -9.21 -2.41
CA THR A 40 -1.62 -10.42 -1.58
C THR A 40 -1.99 -10.09 -0.14
N ALA A 41 -1.46 -8.99 0.41
CA ALA A 41 -1.79 -8.53 1.75
C ALA A 41 -3.28 -8.17 1.89
N ILE A 42 -3.85 -7.45 0.92
CA ILE A 42 -5.27 -7.07 0.94
C ILE A 42 -6.19 -8.28 0.76
N GLU A 43 -5.82 -9.25 -0.08
CA GLU A 43 -6.54 -10.51 -0.22
C GLU A 43 -6.52 -11.31 1.08
N THR A 44 -5.35 -11.43 1.72
CA THR A 44 -5.21 -12.07 3.03
C THR A 44 -6.06 -11.37 4.10
N VAL A 45 -6.07 -10.03 4.12
CA VAL A 45 -6.93 -9.26 5.04
C VAL A 45 -8.40 -9.62 4.84
N ARG A 46 -8.85 -9.70 3.58
CA ARG A 46 -10.22 -10.08 3.25
C ARG A 46 -10.56 -11.50 3.72
N GLU A 47 -9.69 -12.47 3.45
CA GLU A 47 -9.87 -13.86 3.89
C GLU A 47 -9.98 -13.97 5.41
N ILE A 48 -9.15 -13.23 6.15
CA ILE A 48 -9.21 -13.21 7.62
C ILE A 48 -10.53 -12.59 8.09
N LEU A 49 -11.01 -11.51 7.46
CA LEU A 49 -12.28 -10.88 7.79
C LEU A 49 -13.49 -11.79 7.53
N ASP A 50 -13.38 -12.66 6.52
CA ASP A 50 -14.40 -13.65 6.19
C ASP A 50 -14.43 -14.81 7.20
N CYS A 51 -13.35 -15.07 7.96
CA CYS A 51 -13.36 -16.08 9.02
C CYS A 51 -14.05 -15.57 10.30
N PRO A 52 -15.15 -16.20 10.77
CA PRO A 52 -15.75 -15.88 12.06
C PRO A 52 -14.78 -16.10 13.23
N CYS A 53 -13.82 -17.01 13.06
CA CYS A 53 -12.79 -17.37 14.03
C CYS A 53 -11.83 -16.22 14.38
N ALA A 54 -11.65 -15.29 13.45
CA ALA A 54 -10.65 -14.23 13.56
C ALA A 54 -11.23 -12.91 14.10
N ARG A 55 -12.50 -12.91 14.52
CA ARG A 55 -13.27 -11.74 14.97
C ARG A 55 -12.88 -11.24 16.37
N SER A 56 -11.60 -10.97 16.59
CA SER A 56 -11.10 -10.29 17.78
C SER A 56 -10.65 -8.86 17.47
N ILE A 57 -10.78 -7.98 18.45
CA ILE A 57 -10.31 -6.58 18.32
C ILE A 57 -8.83 -6.49 17.96
N ARG A 58 -8.00 -7.37 18.54
CA ARG A 58 -6.55 -7.38 18.29
C ARG A 58 -6.27 -7.68 16.82
N VAL A 59 -6.97 -8.65 16.26
CA VAL A 59 -6.87 -8.97 14.83
C VAL A 59 -7.37 -7.79 14.00
N ALA A 60 -8.52 -7.19 14.33
CA ALA A 60 -9.05 -6.05 13.58
C ALA A 60 -8.08 -4.85 13.54
N ILE A 61 -7.40 -4.54 14.65
CA ILE A 61 -6.38 -3.49 14.69
C ILE A 61 -5.21 -3.84 13.76
N ILE A 62 -4.71 -5.08 13.80
CA ILE A 62 -3.62 -5.53 12.92
C ILE A 62 -4.04 -5.39 11.44
N LEU A 63 -5.26 -5.78 11.09
CA LEU A 63 -5.77 -5.68 9.72
C LEU A 63 -5.90 -4.22 9.25
N VAL A 64 -6.32 -3.32 10.13
CA VAL A 64 -6.34 -1.88 9.87
C VAL A 64 -4.92 -1.35 9.62
N LEU A 65 -3.93 -1.77 10.41
CA LEU A 65 -2.53 -1.36 10.24
C LEU A 65 -1.92 -1.91 8.94
N ILE A 66 -2.23 -3.16 8.57
CA ILE A 66 -1.82 -3.74 7.28
C ILE A 66 -2.42 -2.93 6.14
N THR A 67 -3.71 -2.61 6.23
CA THR A 67 -4.40 -1.79 5.21
C THR A 67 -3.76 -0.41 5.09
N GLN A 68 -3.41 0.22 6.22
CA GLN A 68 -2.66 1.48 6.24
C GLN A 68 -1.30 1.37 5.54
N GLN A 69 -0.54 0.31 5.86
CA GLN A 69 0.78 0.08 5.26
C GLN A 69 0.69 -0.09 3.74
N VAL A 70 -0.32 -0.82 3.26
CA VAL A 70 -0.58 -0.99 1.83
C VAL A 70 -0.91 0.36 1.18
N MET A 71 -1.77 1.17 1.80
CA MET A 71 -2.06 2.52 1.30
C MET A 71 -0.82 3.40 1.22
N GLU A 72 0.08 3.31 2.20
CA GLU A 72 1.33 4.07 2.20
C GLU A 72 2.27 3.60 1.10
N SER A 73 2.34 2.29 0.86
CA SER A 73 3.10 1.72 -0.25
C SER A 73 2.64 2.26 -1.61
N TYR A 74 1.33 2.37 -1.80
CA TYR A 74 0.76 2.97 -3.01
C TYR A 74 1.02 4.48 -3.12
N ARG A 75 1.10 5.21 -1.99
CA ARG A 75 1.55 6.61 -1.99
C ARG A 75 2.97 6.75 -2.47
N THR A 76 3.87 5.89 -1.98
CA THR A 76 5.27 5.92 -2.39
C THR A 76 5.40 5.73 -3.90
N ILE A 77 4.69 4.74 -4.47
CA ILE A 77 4.64 4.51 -5.92
C ILE A 77 4.14 5.77 -6.66
N LEU A 78 3.06 6.40 -6.18
CA LEU A 78 2.51 7.60 -6.80
C LEU A 78 3.48 8.78 -6.74
N THR A 79 4.19 8.96 -5.62
CA THR A 79 5.18 10.03 -5.46
C THR A 79 6.39 9.83 -6.35
N GLU A 80 6.94 8.61 -6.41
CA GLU A 80 8.07 8.28 -7.28
C GLU A 80 7.70 8.53 -8.75
N HIS A 81 6.48 8.17 -9.14
CA HIS A 81 6.00 8.41 -10.49
C HIS A 81 5.86 9.91 -10.83
N ARG A 82 5.42 10.74 -9.88
CA ARG A 82 5.30 12.20 -10.08
C ARG A 82 6.64 12.93 -10.08
N SER A 83 7.66 12.38 -9.44
CA SER A 83 9.01 12.95 -9.40
C SER A 83 9.80 12.75 -10.70
N THR A 84 9.22 12.07 -11.70
CA THR A 84 9.78 11.93 -13.06
C THR A 84 9.18 13.03 -13.96
N PRO A 85 10.00 13.85 -14.65
CA PRO A 85 10.01 15.29 -14.45
C PRO A 85 8.98 16.10 -15.28
N ALA A 86 8.16 16.88 -14.58
CA ALA A 86 7.61 18.16 -15.06
C ALA A 86 8.67 19.29 -15.13
N ALA A 87 9.96 18.93 -15.17
CA ALA A 87 11.11 19.86 -15.22
C ALA A 87 11.77 19.92 -16.61
N GLN A 88 10.99 19.77 -17.69
CA GLN A 88 11.40 20.23 -19.02
C GLN A 88 10.86 21.63 -19.29
N CYS A 89 11.17 22.56 -18.40
CA CYS A 89 11.21 23.98 -18.72
C CYS A 89 12.39 24.57 -17.96
N GLU A 90 13.61 24.19 -18.35
CA GLU A 90 14.75 25.09 -18.48
C GLU A 90 16.01 24.31 -18.86
N LYS A 91 16.64 24.81 -19.91
CA LYS A 91 17.82 24.31 -20.57
C LYS A 91 19.05 24.74 -19.77
N SER A 92 19.87 23.83 -19.25
CA SER A 92 21.35 23.97 -19.23
C SER A 92 22.09 22.81 -18.55
N LEU A 93 22.91 22.14 -19.35
CA LEU A 93 24.20 21.50 -19.08
C LEU A 93 24.69 21.46 -17.61
N SER A 94 24.68 20.28 -17.00
CA SER A 94 25.78 19.77 -16.16
C SER A 94 25.62 18.27 -15.97
N GLY A 95 26.62 17.53 -16.46
CA GLY A 95 26.63 16.07 -16.41
C GLY A 95 26.88 15.55 -15.00
N LEU A 96 26.03 14.62 -14.58
CA LEU A 96 26.34 13.42 -13.78
C LEU A 96 25.16 12.47 -14.00
N ASN A 97 25.21 11.72 -15.09
CA ASN A 97 24.26 10.65 -15.40
C ASN A 97 24.52 9.45 -14.46
N LEU A 98 23.68 9.27 -13.45
CA LEU A 98 23.42 7.98 -12.83
C LEU A 98 21.90 7.71 -12.89
N SER A 99 21.50 7.35 -14.10
CA SER A 99 20.32 6.57 -14.52
C SER A 99 19.08 6.61 -13.61
N THR A 100 18.19 7.54 -13.92
CA THR A 100 16.74 7.25 -14.03
C THR A 100 16.56 5.91 -14.74
N SER A 101 16.14 4.88 -14.00
CA SER A 101 15.86 3.58 -14.56
C SER A 101 14.49 3.61 -15.24
N ASP A 102 14.46 4.00 -16.51
CA ASP A 102 13.27 3.90 -17.35
C ASP A 102 12.84 2.43 -17.49
N ILE A 103 11.58 2.20 -17.17
CA ILE A 103 10.93 0.90 -17.06
C ILE A 103 10.08 0.72 -18.33
N PRO A 104 10.55 0.02 -19.40
CA PRO A 104 9.78 -0.06 -20.65
C PRO A 104 8.58 -1.00 -20.51
N MET A 105 7.41 -0.48 -20.10
CA MET A 105 6.17 -1.26 -19.97
C MET A 105 5.69 -1.66 -21.37
N ALA A 106 5.28 -2.91 -21.56
CA ALA A 106 4.85 -3.38 -22.88
C ALA A 106 3.64 -4.29 -22.77
N ILE A 107 2.75 -4.17 -23.76
CA ILE A 107 1.60 -5.06 -23.96
C ILE A 107 1.89 -5.86 -25.23
N GLY A 108 2.37 -7.10 -25.05
CA GLY A 108 2.87 -7.92 -26.16
C GLY A 108 4.11 -7.28 -26.81
N ARG A 109 3.99 -6.88 -28.09
CA ARG A 109 5.06 -6.18 -28.84
C ARG A 109 4.96 -4.65 -28.77
N TYR A 110 3.93 -4.12 -28.12
CA TYR A 110 3.71 -2.68 -28.05
C TYR A 110 4.38 -2.12 -26.80
N HIS A 111 5.34 -1.22 -26.97
CA HIS A 111 5.98 -0.49 -25.87
C HIS A 111 5.14 0.74 -25.53
N LEU A 112 4.77 0.87 -24.26
CA LEU A 112 4.09 2.05 -23.76
C LEU A 112 5.12 3.17 -23.63
N ASP A 113 4.77 4.33 -24.18
CA ASP A 113 5.46 5.57 -23.85
C ASP A 113 5.23 5.94 -22.38
N GLU A 114 5.99 6.92 -21.91
CA GLU A 114 5.98 7.40 -20.53
C GLU A 114 4.59 7.90 -20.10
N GLU A 115 3.84 8.53 -21.00
CA GLU A 115 2.52 9.11 -20.73
C GLU A 115 1.47 8.02 -20.55
N ILE A 116 1.42 7.06 -21.47
CA ILE A 116 0.50 5.92 -21.39
C ILE A 116 0.86 5.05 -20.19
N ARG A 117 2.15 4.85 -19.92
CA ARG A 117 2.60 4.12 -18.72
C ARG A 117 2.13 4.81 -17.43
N ALA A 118 2.23 6.13 -17.36
CA ALA A 118 1.71 6.90 -16.23
C ALA A 118 0.22 6.68 -16.00
N LYS A 119 -0.56 6.77 -17.09
CA LYS A 119 -2.01 6.56 -17.05
C LYS A 119 -2.36 5.14 -16.60
N VAL A 120 -1.64 4.13 -17.10
CA VAL A 120 -1.83 2.73 -16.68
C VAL A 120 -1.54 2.54 -15.20
N ILE A 121 -0.44 3.11 -14.69
CA ILE A 121 -0.09 3.02 -13.25
C ILE A 121 -1.14 3.71 -12.39
N VAL A 122 -1.56 4.93 -12.74
CA VAL A 122 -2.63 5.67 -12.04
C VAL A 122 -3.93 4.85 -12.01
N GLN A 123 -4.30 4.24 -13.13
CA GLN A 123 -5.50 3.42 -13.24
C GLN A 123 -5.41 2.16 -12.35
N VAL A 124 -4.27 1.47 -12.35
CA VAL A 124 -4.03 0.31 -11.48
C VAL A 124 -4.16 0.70 -10.01
N LEU A 125 -3.51 1.80 -9.60
CA LEU A 125 -3.60 2.31 -8.22
C LEU A 125 -5.04 2.71 -7.86
N GLY A 126 -5.80 3.30 -8.78
CA GLY A 126 -7.21 3.60 -8.60
C GLY A 126 -8.04 2.34 -8.33
N CYS A 127 -7.84 1.28 -9.12
CA CYS A 127 -8.50 -0.01 -8.90
C CYS A 127 -8.12 -0.62 -7.54
N GLU A 128 -6.85 -0.56 -7.15
CA GLU A 128 -6.41 -1.06 -5.84
C GLU A 128 -7.01 -0.23 -4.70
N MET A 129 -7.19 1.09 -4.87
CA MET A 129 -7.88 1.93 -3.89
C MET A 129 -9.35 1.57 -3.73
N GLU A 130 -10.06 1.26 -4.82
CA GLU A 130 -11.44 0.74 -4.74
C GLU A 130 -11.51 -0.58 -3.98
N ARG A 131 -10.54 -1.48 -4.21
CA ARG A 131 -10.45 -2.73 -3.44
C ARG A 131 -10.24 -2.48 -1.95
N ILE A 132 -9.34 -1.56 -1.56
CA ILE A 132 -9.17 -1.16 -0.16
C ILE A 132 -10.47 -0.59 0.43
N GLY A 133 -11.22 0.19 -0.35
CA GLY A 133 -12.52 0.72 0.08
C GLY A 133 -13.45 -0.39 0.56
N SER A 134 -13.57 -1.47 -0.23
CA SER A 134 -14.40 -2.61 0.14
C SER A 134 -13.96 -3.30 1.43
N VAL A 135 -12.65 -3.37 1.69
CA VAL A 135 -12.10 -3.93 2.94
C VAL A 135 -12.39 -3.03 4.13
N LEU A 136 -12.21 -1.71 3.98
CA LEU A 136 -12.54 -0.73 5.02
C LEU A 136 -14.04 -0.75 5.36
N ASP A 137 -14.91 -0.98 4.38
CA ASP A 137 -16.36 -1.11 4.62
C ASP A 137 -16.73 -2.38 5.41
N ILE A 138 -16.01 -3.49 5.18
CA ILE A 138 -16.15 -4.71 5.99
C ILE A 138 -15.69 -4.43 7.44
N LEU A 139 -14.53 -3.80 7.60
CA LEU A 139 -13.98 -3.41 8.91
C LEU A 139 -14.91 -2.43 9.64
N ALA A 140 -15.52 -1.47 8.94
CA ALA A 140 -16.46 -0.52 9.52
C ALA A 140 -17.73 -1.22 10.03
N ARG A 141 -18.25 -2.19 9.27
CA ARG A 141 -19.38 -3.03 9.72
C ARG A 141 -18.99 -3.87 10.94
N TYR A 142 -17.78 -4.42 10.96
CA TYR A 142 -17.27 -5.14 12.12
C TYR A 142 -17.19 -4.23 13.36
N ALA A 143 -16.65 -3.02 13.22
CA ALA A 143 -16.56 -2.03 14.29
C ALA A 143 -17.96 -1.71 14.87
N LYS A 144 -18.94 -1.39 14.01
CA LYS A 144 -20.34 -1.15 14.43
C LYS A 144 -20.97 -2.35 15.14
N GLY A 145 -20.58 -3.58 14.78
CA GLY A 145 -21.02 -4.79 15.48
C GLY A 145 -20.52 -4.89 16.92
N MET A 146 -19.55 -4.05 17.32
CA MET A 146 -18.98 -3.98 18.66
C MET A 146 -19.54 -2.81 19.50
N ALA A 147 -20.72 -2.25 19.12
CA ALA A 147 -21.42 -1.04 19.63
C ALA A 147 -21.50 -0.77 21.16
N GLN A 148 -20.94 -1.63 21.99
CA GLN A 148 -21.04 -1.60 23.46
C GLN A 148 -19.67 -1.63 24.14
N ARG A 149 -18.59 -1.52 23.37
CA ARG A 149 -17.22 -1.69 23.83
C ARG A 149 -16.41 -0.42 23.55
N PRO A 150 -15.62 0.08 24.50
CA PRO A 150 -14.78 1.28 24.28
C PRO A 150 -13.81 1.11 23.10
N GLU A 151 -13.44 -0.14 22.78
CA GLU A 151 -12.60 -0.48 21.64
C GLU A 151 -13.25 -0.18 20.28
N GLU A 152 -14.58 -0.08 20.20
CA GLU A 152 -15.28 0.34 18.97
C GLU A 152 -14.84 1.75 18.57
N LEU A 153 -14.81 2.70 19.52
CA LEU A 153 -14.50 4.10 19.23
C LEU A 153 -13.07 4.23 18.69
N VAL A 154 -12.14 3.47 19.26
CA VAL A 154 -10.75 3.45 18.80
C VAL A 154 -10.68 2.90 17.38
N LEU A 155 -11.24 1.72 17.14
CA LEU A 155 -11.20 1.08 15.82
C LEU A 155 -11.93 1.92 14.76
N GLY A 156 -13.08 2.48 15.11
CA GLY A 156 -13.87 3.36 14.25
C GLY A 156 -13.12 4.64 13.86
N SER A 157 -12.37 5.23 14.79
CA SER A 157 -11.53 6.41 14.52
C SER A 157 -10.40 6.10 13.53
N TYR A 158 -9.72 4.95 13.70
CA TYR A 158 -8.70 4.51 12.75
C TYR A 158 -9.28 4.24 11.35
N ILE A 159 -10.41 3.53 11.27
CA ILE A 159 -11.08 3.23 10.00
C ILE A 159 -11.51 4.53 9.32
N GLY A 160 -12.10 5.48 10.06
CA GLY A 160 -12.51 6.77 9.53
C GLY A 160 -11.33 7.58 9.00
N SER A 161 -10.20 7.56 9.71
CA SER A 161 -8.96 8.21 9.28
C SER A 161 -8.44 7.59 7.97
N LEU A 162 -8.47 6.25 7.85
CA LEU A 162 -8.08 5.57 6.62
C LEU A 162 -9.03 5.85 5.46
N GLN A 163 -10.34 5.91 5.71
CA GLN A 163 -11.32 6.28 4.69
C GLN A 163 -11.09 7.69 4.15
N ALA A 164 -10.83 8.67 5.03
CA ALA A 164 -10.48 10.03 4.61
C ALA A 164 -9.18 10.03 3.79
N SER A 165 -8.15 9.37 4.31
CA SER A 165 -6.84 9.24 3.67
C SER A 165 -6.90 8.58 2.28
N ARG A 166 -7.82 7.63 2.09
CA ARG A 166 -8.11 6.98 0.80
C ARG A 166 -8.80 7.94 -0.15
N GLN A 167 -9.80 8.69 0.31
CA GLN A 167 -10.51 9.66 -0.51
C GLN A 167 -9.56 10.75 -1.03
N ASP A 168 -8.63 11.20 -0.18
CA ASP A 168 -7.62 12.19 -0.57
C ASP A 168 -6.65 11.63 -1.62
N LEU A 169 -6.28 10.34 -1.51
CA LEU A 169 -5.47 9.67 -2.53
C LEU A 169 -6.21 9.51 -3.85
N LEU A 170 -7.48 9.09 -3.81
CA LEU A 170 -8.32 8.96 -5.02
C LEU A 170 -8.49 10.30 -5.75
N LYS A 171 -8.75 11.38 -5.00
CA LYS A 171 -8.78 12.74 -5.58
C LYS A 171 -7.44 13.10 -6.21
N SER A 172 -6.34 12.78 -5.55
CA SER A 172 -5.00 13.01 -6.08
C SER A 172 -4.77 12.26 -7.40
N LEU A 173 -5.25 11.01 -7.51
CA LEU A 173 -5.17 10.22 -8.74
C LEU A 173 -6.01 10.83 -9.87
N GLN A 174 -7.25 11.25 -9.59
CA GLN A 174 -8.16 11.87 -10.58
C GLN A 174 -7.64 13.21 -11.10
N MET A 175 -7.01 14.03 -10.25
CA MET A 175 -6.37 15.27 -10.70
C MET A 175 -5.21 15.03 -11.68
N SER A 176 -4.65 13.81 -11.70
CA SER A 176 -3.59 13.43 -12.64
C SER A 176 -4.11 13.06 -14.04
N GLU A 177 -5.42 12.81 -14.21
CA GLU A 177 -6.02 12.43 -15.50
C GLU A 177 -6.40 13.65 -16.37
N ASN A 178 -6.47 14.84 -15.78
CA ASN A 178 -6.96 16.07 -16.42
C ASN A 178 -5.84 17.04 -16.89
N CYS A 179 -4.58 16.59 -16.92
CA CYS A 179 -3.44 17.42 -17.34
C CYS A 179 -2.86 16.95 -18.67
#